data_AF-A0A0P4W5X4-F1
#
_entry.id   AF-A0A0P4W5X4-F1
#
_cell.length_a   1.000
_cell.length_b   1.000
_cell.length_c   1.000
_cell.angle_alpha   90.00
_cell.angle_beta   90.00
_cell.angle_gamma   90.00
#
_symmetry.space_group_name_H-M   'P 1'
#
loop_
_entity.id
_entity.type
_entity.pdbx_description
1 polymer ?
#
loop_
_entity_poly.entity_id
_entity_poly.type
_entity_poly.pdbx_seq_one_letter_code
_entity_poly.pdbx_strand_id
1 'polypeptide(L)'
;MRAANDALRRSEETAELLVEKSRIAEEESMLLTQKATEAEQECQRAHIISAKTQEEKIAMEHKVREAELLVSTLVEEGERRATEAERLQQELIRARIAEKQAKEKLGSFIQSINGSISHSVANSTALNASLLNASHSLLNSSTPHLPASTSISHGLSGSTSHHHMAIGSTGDLPDLTLGGSTDALESSYARPPDLMSLDLLNDTDVDQLSLEIEKERGEYLERSRHLQQQLQHLKSEIEVLKVEENQTVLDAVYHEQLRSGETKYSTLRRTRSGTTKTRVAFFEEL
;
A
#
# COMPACT_ATOMS: atom_id res chain seq x y z
N MET A 1 -1.16 92.38 41.06
CA MET A 1 -2.13 91.68 40.19
C MET A 1 -1.49 90.73 39.18
N ARG A 2 -0.45 91.11 38.42
CA ARG A 2 0.18 90.21 37.42
C ARG A 2 0.66 88.87 37.98
N ALA A 3 1.45 88.88 39.05
CA ALA A 3 1.96 87.65 39.67
C ALA A 3 0.87 86.68 40.16
N ALA A 4 -0.30 87.19 40.55
CA ALA A 4 -1.43 86.37 40.97
C ALA A 4 -2.16 85.74 39.77
N ASN A 5 -2.33 86.47 38.66
CA ASN A 5 -2.85 85.92 37.42
C ASN A 5 -1.90 84.88 36.81
N ASP A 6 -0.59 85.12 36.87
CA ASP A 6 0.40 84.16 36.38
C ASP A 6 0.44 82.88 37.24
N ALA A 7 0.13 82.98 38.55
CA ALA A 7 0.00 81.83 39.43
C ALA A 7 -1.32 81.07 39.19
N LEU A 8 -2.42 81.79 38.96
CA LEU A 8 -3.72 81.21 38.62
C LEU A 8 -3.63 80.41 37.32
N ARG A 9 -3.04 80.99 36.26
CA ARG A 9 -2.88 80.31 34.97
C ARG A 9 -2.06 79.02 35.09
N ARG A 10 -0.96 79.05 35.87
CA ARG A 10 -0.16 77.84 36.14
C ARG A 10 -0.93 76.79 36.94
N SER A 11 -1.79 77.22 37.87
CA SER A 11 -2.66 76.31 38.63
C SER A 11 -3.71 75.67 37.72
N GLU A 12 -4.29 76.42 36.80
CA GLU A 12 -5.25 75.92 35.79
C GLU A 12 -4.58 74.91 34.85
N GLU A 13 -3.42 75.26 34.28
CA GLU A 13 -2.61 74.35 33.45
C GLU A 13 -2.24 73.05 34.21
N THR A 14 -1.94 73.14 35.50
CA THR A 14 -1.63 71.94 36.34
C THR A 14 -2.87 71.09 36.59
N ALA A 15 -4.03 71.72 36.80
CA ALA A 15 -5.29 71.00 37.01
C ALA A 15 -5.72 70.24 35.75
N GLU A 16 -5.60 70.86 34.57
CA GLU A 16 -5.90 70.22 33.29
C GLU A 16 -4.99 69.00 33.04
N LEU A 17 -3.69 69.12 33.31
CA LEU A 17 -2.75 67.99 33.19
C LEU A 17 -3.07 66.83 34.14
N LEU A 18 -3.54 67.13 35.35
CA LEU A 18 -3.95 66.09 36.31
C LEU A 18 -5.21 65.36 35.87
N VAL A 19 -6.18 66.07 35.31
CA VAL A 19 -7.40 65.46 34.74
C VAL A 19 -7.03 64.53 33.59
N GLU A 20 -6.20 64.98 32.66
CA GLU A 20 -5.78 64.15 31.51
C GLU A 20 -4.96 62.93 31.98
N LYS A 21 -4.07 63.10 32.96
CA LYS A 21 -3.34 61.98 33.55
C LYS A 21 -4.26 60.97 34.23
N SER A 22 -5.30 61.43 34.92
CA SER A 22 -6.31 60.55 35.53
C SER A 22 -7.08 59.77 34.47
N ARG A 23 -7.45 60.43 33.37
CA ARG A 23 -8.14 59.81 32.24
C ARG A 23 -7.28 58.74 31.58
N ILE A 24 -6.02 59.04 31.28
CA ILE A 24 -5.09 58.07 30.70
C ILE A 24 -4.92 56.85 31.62
N ALA A 25 -4.78 57.07 32.93
CA ALA A 25 -4.67 55.97 33.89
C ALA A 25 -5.95 55.09 33.93
N GLU A 26 -7.12 55.68 33.78
CA GLU A 26 -8.38 54.95 33.68
C GLU A 26 -8.48 54.14 32.37
N GLU A 27 -8.13 54.75 31.24
CA GLU A 27 -8.07 54.07 29.93
C GLU A 27 -7.06 52.91 29.94
N GLU A 28 -5.88 53.08 30.55
CA GLU A 28 -4.88 52.02 30.74
C GLU A 28 -5.40 50.87 31.62
N SER A 29 -6.10 51.19 32.71
CA SER A 29 -6.71 50.19 33.61
C SER A 29 -7.77 49.36 32.90
N MET A 30 -8.62 50.01 32.09
CA MET A 30 -9.62 49.33 31.27
C MET A 30 -8.98 48.40 30.24
N LEU A 31 -7.94 48.86 29.55
CA LEU A 31 -7.22 48.06 28.56
C LEU A 31 -6.55 46.84 29.20
N LEU A 32 -5.93 47.01 30.37
CA LEU A 32 -5.33 45.91 31.11
C LEU A 32 -6.38 44.88 31.55
N THR A 33 -7.53 45.35 32.03
CA THR A 33 -8.65 44.48 32.41
C THR A 33 -9.17 43.70 31.20
N GLN A 34 -9.39 44.37 30.07
CA GLN A 34 -9.80 43.71 28.83
C GLN A 34 -8.78 42.63 28.41
N LYS A 35 -7.48 42.98 28.38
CA LYS A 35 -6.41 42.05 28.01
C LYS A 35 -6.33 40.83 28.95
N ALA A 36 -6.57 41.01 30.24
CA ALA A 36 -6.63 39.91 31.20
C ALA A 36 -7.81 38.97 30.88
N THR A 37 -9.00 39.52 30.64
CA THR A 37 -10.18 38.70 30.29
C THR A 37 -10.03 37.96 28.96
N GLU A 38 -9.42 38.59 27.94
CA GLU A 38 -9.12 37.92 26.67
C GLU A 38 -8.11 36.79 26.85
N ALA A 39 -7.07 36.99 27.66
CA ALA A 39 -6.09 35.95 27.96
C ALA A 39 -6.71 34.78 28.73
N GLU A 40 -7.63 35.04 29.66
CA GLU A 40 -8.39 34.00 30.38
C GLU A 40 -9.26 33.18 29.42
N GLN A 41 -9.97 33.83 28.49
CA GLN A 41 -10.77 33.13 27.48
C GLN A 41 -9.91 32.27 26.57
N GLU A 42 -8.75 32.76 26.14
CA GLU A 42 -7.85 31.99 25.29
C GLU A 42 -7.25 30.79 26.03
N CYS A 43 -6.90 30.96 27.30
CA CYS A 43 -6.47 29.86 28.17
C CYS A 43 -7.56 28.78 28.31
N GLN A 44 -8.83 29.18 28.48
CA GLN A 44 -9.96 28.26 28.55
C GLN A 44 -10.17 27.49 27.23
N ARG A 45 -10.05 28.16 26.08
CA ARG A 45 -10.13 27.49 24.76
C ARG A 45 -9.02 26.46 24.59
N ALA A 46 -7.79 26.83 24.90
CA ALA A 46 -6.64 25.92 24.85
C ALA A 46 -6.84 24.69 25.76
N HIS A 47 -7.37 24.89 26.97
CA HIS A 47 -7.70 23.79 27.88
C HIS A 47 -8.74 22.84 27.29
N ILE A 48 -9.83 23.36 26.71
CA ILE A 48 -10.88 22.52 26.11
C ILE A 48 -10.34 21.70 24.93
N ILE A 49 -9.51 22.32 24.08
CA ILE A 49 -8.88 21.63 22.93
C ILE A 49 -7.96 20.52 23.43
N SER A 50 -7.13 20.81 24.44
CA SER A 50 -6.24 19.83 25.06
C SER A 50 -7.02 18.66 25.67
N ALA A 51 -8.11 18.93 26.41
CA ALA A 51 -8.95 17.90 27.01
C ALA A 51 -9.59 16.99 25.96
N LYS A 52 -10.14 17.55 24.86
CA LYS A 52 -10.70 16.76 23.75
C LYS A 52 -9.65 15.88 23.08
N THR A 53 -8.46 16.42 22.87
CA THR A 53 -7.33 15.70 22.27
C THR A 53 -6.91 14.52 23.17
N GLN A 54 -6.86 14.74 24.48
CA GLN A 54 -6.53 13.70 25.45
C GLN A 54 -7.61 12.61 25.53
N GLU A 55 -8.88 12.98 25.43
CA GLU A 55 -10.00 12.03 25.38
C GLU A 55 -9.92 11.15 24.13
N GLU A 56 -9.67 11.73 22.96
CA GLU A 56 -9.49 10.99 21.70
C GLU A 56 -8.29 10.03 21.77
N LYS A 57 -7.18 10.46 22.38
CA LYS A 57 -6.02 9.60 22.62
C LYS A 57 -6.39 8.37 23.44
N ILE A 58 -7.09 8.54 24.56
CA ILE A 58 -7.51 7.42 25.41
C ILE A 58 -8.44 6.46 24.65
N ALA A 59 -9.36 7.00 23.85
CA ALA A 59 -10.24 6.20 23.02
C ALA A 59 -9.48 5.38 21.96
N MET A 60 -8.46 5.97 21.33
CA MET A 60 -7.59 5.27 20.39
C MET A 60 -6.78 4.17 21.08
N GLU A 61 -6.19 4.46 22.25
CA GLU A 61 -5.44 3.45 23.03
C GLU A 61 -6.30 2.25 23.40
N HIS A 62 -7.58 2.47 23.73
CA HIS A 62 -8.52 1.37 23.97
C HIS A 62 -8.73 0.50 22.72
N LYS A 63 -8.98 1.12 21.57
CA LYS A 63 -9.18 0.39 20.30
C LYS A 63 -7.95 -0.40 19.88
N VAL A 64 -6.75 0.16 20.09
CA VAL A 64 -5.49 -0.55 19.83
C VAL A 64 -5.40 -1.80 20.70
N ARG A 65 -5.68 -1.67 22.00
CA ARG A 65 -5.63 -2.82 22.94
C ARG A 65 -6.64 -3.92 22.57
N GLU A 66 -7.82 -3.55 22.11
CA GLU A 66 -8.83 -4.49 21.62
C GLU A 66 -8.37 -5.21 20.34
N ALA A 67 -7.78 -4.47 19.40
CA ALA A 67 -7.21 -5.05 18.18
C ALA A 67 -6.03 -5.99 18.49
N GLU A 68 -5.17 -5.65 19.44
CA GLU A 68 -4.07 -6.51 19.89
C GLU A 68 -4.58 -7.84 20.46
N LEU A 69 -5.64 -7.81 21.28
CA LEU A 69 -6.27 -9.03 21.79
C LEU A 69 -6.82 -9.89 20.65
N LEU A 70 -7.52 -9.29 19.69
CA LEU A 70 -8.05 -10.01 18.53
C LEU A 70 -6.91 -10.66 17.71
N VAL A 71 -5.85 -9.90 17.42
CA VAL A 71 -4.68 -10.42 16.70
C VAL A 71 -4.02 -11.56 17.47
N SER A 72 -3.85 -11.44 18.78
CA SER A 72 -3.31 -12.53 19.62
C SER A 72 -4.14 -13.80 19.48
N THR A 73 -5.48 -13.68 19.56
CA THR A 73 -6.36 -14.85 19.41
C THR A 73 -6.28 -15.48 18.02
N LEU A 74 -6.19 -14.67 16.96
CA LEU A 74 -6.06 -15.15 15.58
C LEU A 74 -4.72 -15.87 15.35
N VAL A 75 -3.63 -15.37 15.95
CA VAL A 75 -2.31 -16.00 15.87
C VAL A 75 -2.34 -17.36 16.58
N GLU A 76 -2.86 -17.43 17.79
CA GLU A 76 -2.99 -18.70 18.54
C GLU A 76 -3.86 -19.73 17.82
N GLU A 77 -4.95 -19.28 17.18
CA GLU A 77 -5.80 -20.17 16.39
C GLU A 77 -5.09 -20.63 15.11
N GLY A 78 -4.34 -19.74 14.45
CA GLY A 78 -3.49 -20.06 13.31
C GLY A 78 -2.45 -21.13 13.65
N GLU A 79 -1.78 -21.02 14.80
CA GLU A 79 -0.83 -22.02 15.29
C GLU A 79 -1.51 -23.37 15.55
N ARG A 80 -2.68 -23.39 16.20
CA ARG A 80 -3.46 -24.63 16.39
C ARG A 80 -3.78 -25.30 15.05
N ARG A 81 -4.35 -24.56 14.11
CA ARG A 81 -4.69 -25.09 12.77
C ARG A 81 -3.45 -25.59 12.03
N ALA A 82 -2.31 -24.91 12.15
CA ALA A 82 -1.05 -25.35 11.55
C ALA A 82 -0.58 -26.70 12.13
N THR A 83 -0.63 -26.87 13.46
CA THR A 83 -0.27 -28.15 14.09
C THR A 83 -1.22 -29.28 13.70
N GLU A 84 -2.51 -29.01 13.58
CA GLU A 84 -3.50 -29.99 13.13
C GLU A 84 -3.26 -30.40 11.67
N ALA A 85 -2.99 -29.43 10.79
CA ALA A 85 -2.67 -29.70 9.40
C ALA A 85 -1.41 -30.57 9.26
N GLU A 86 -0.36 -30.29 10.04
CA GLU A 86 0.85 -31.11 10.06
C GLU A 86 0.56 -32.55 10.53
N ARG A 87 -0.25 -32.70 11.58
CA ARG A 87 -0.70 -34.01 12.08
C ARG A 87 -1.43 -34.80 11.00
N LEU A 88 -2.38 -34.18 10.32
CA LEU A 88 -3.15 -34.80 9.23
C LEU A 88 -2.24 -35.18 8.05
N GLN A 89 -1.26 -34.34 7.70
CA GLN A 89 -0.29 -34.64 6.66
C GLN A 89 0.55 -35.88 7.01
N GLN A 90 1.00 -36.00 8.27
CA GLN A 90 1.72 -37.19 8.73
C GLN A 90 0.85 -38.46 8.67
N GLU A 91 -0.43 -38.37 9.07
CA GLU A 91 -1.38 -39.47 8.97
C GLU A 91 -1.61 -39.90 7.51
N LEU A 92 -1.76 -38.94 6.59
CA LEU A 92 -1.90 -39.19 5.16
C LEU A 92 -0.68 -39.92 4.59
N ILE A 93 0.54 -39.48 4.94
CA ILE A 93 1.78 -40.12 4.50
C ILE A 93 1.82 -41.58 4.98
N ARG A 94 1.49 -41.82 6.25
CA ARG A 94 1.43 -43.18 6.81
C ARG A 94 0.40 -44.04 6.08
N ALA A 95 -0.80 -43.51 5.83
CA ALA A 95 -1.85 -44.20 5.10
C ALA A 95 -1.41 -44.58 3.68
N ARG A 96 -0.75 -43.66 2.95
CA ARG A 96 -0.20 -43.95 1.61
C ARG A 96 0.88 -45.03 1.61
N ILE A 97 1.77 -45.04 2.60
CA ILE A 97 2.79 -46.08 2.73
C ILE A 97 2.13 -47.44 3.01
N ALA A 98 1.16 -47.49 3.91
CA ALA A 98 0.42 -48.72 4.22
C ALA A 98 -0.36 -49.22 3.00
N GLU A 99 -1.00 -48.33 2.25
CA GLU A 99 -1.68 -48.63 0.99
C GLU A 99 -0.71 -49.25 -0.03
N LYS A 100 0.47 -48.64 -0.21
CA LYS A 100 1.52 -49.15 -1.11
C LYS A 100 1.98 -50.55 -0.70
N GLN A 101 2.26 -50.77 0.60
CA GLN A 101 2.66 -52.07 1.12
C GLN A 101 1.58 -53.13 0.95
N ALA A 102 0.30 -52.77 1.16
CA ALA A 102 -0.82 -53.68 0.94
C ALA A 102 -0.94 -54.07 -0.54
N LYS A 103 -0.78 -53.11 -1.46
CA LYS A 103 -0.74 -53.35 -2.92
C LYS A 103 0.40 -54.28 -3.33
N GLU A 104 1.61 -54.08 -2.79
CA GLU A 104 2.76 -54.95 -3.05
C GLU A 104 2.54 -56.37 -2.55
N LYS A 105 2.00 -56.54 -1.33
CA LYS A 105 1.65 -57.86 -0.77
C LYS A 105 0.58 -58.57 -1.59
N LEU A 106 -0.43 -57.85 -2.06
CA LEU A 106 -1.46 -58.42 -2.93
C LEU A 106 -0.86 -58.83 -4.28
N GLY A 107 0.01 -58.01 -4.85
CA GLY A 107 0.74 -58.32 -6.09
C GLY A 107 1.59 -59.58 -5.97
N SER A 108 2.36 -59.73 -4.87
CA SER A 108 3.17 -60.93 -4.63
C SER A 108 2.31 -62.17 -4.40
N PHE A 109 1.15 -62.04 -3.73
CA PHE A 109 0.19 -63.12 -3.56
C PHE A 109 -0.39 -63.59 -4.91
N ILE A 110 -0.79 -62.66 -5.78
CA ILE A 110 -1.27 -62.99 -7.14
C ILE A 110 -0.17 -63.66 -7.96
N GLN A 111 1.07 -63.16 -7.89
CA GLN A 111 2.20 -63.75 -8.59
C GLN A 111 2.50 -65.17 -8.10
N SER A 112 2.40 -65.41 -6.79
CA SER A 112 2.53 -66.74 -6.18
C SER A 112 1.41 -67.69 -6.63
N ILE A 113 0.15 -67.23 -6.69
CA ILE A 113 -0.97 -68.01 -7.22
C ILE A 113 -0.73 -68.37 -8.69
N ASN A 114 -0.34 -67.40 -9.54
CA ASN A 114 -0.09 -67.66 -10.96
C ASN A 114 1.11 -68.61 -11.16
N GLY A 115 2.14 -68.55 -10.31
CA GLY A 115 3.24 -69.52 -10.30
C GLY A 115 2.79 -70.92 -9.86
N SER A 116 1.92 -71.01 -8.85
CA SER A 116 1.35 -72.27 -8.34
C SER A 116 0.43 -72.94 -9.37
N ILE A 117 -0.39 -72.14 -10.07
CA ILE A 117 -1.22 -72.62 -11.19
C ILE A 117 -0.32 -73.10 -12.34
N SER A 118 0.77 -72.39 -12.65
CA SER A 118 1.74 -72.81 -13.69
C SER A 118 2.43 -74.14 -13.37
N HIS A 119 2.70 -74.46 -12.09
CA HIS A 119 3.25 -75.76 -11.67
C HIS A 119 2.20 -76.87 -11.54
N SER A 120 0.91 -76.54 -11.40
CA SER A 120 -0.21 -77.50 -11.39
C SER A 120 -0.62 -77.95 -12.81
N VAL A 121 -0.51 -77.05 -13.80
CA VAL A 121 -0.88 -77.34 -15.20
C VAL A 121 0.15 -78.25 -15.92
N ALA A 122 1.33 -78.48 -15.33
CA ALA A 122 2.27 -79.49 -15.84
C ALA A 122 1.79 -80.95 -15.63
N ASN A 123 0.75 -81.19 -14.82
CA ASN A 123 0.22 -82.54 -14.54
C ASN A 123 -1.24 -82.78 -14.89
N SER A 124 -1.94 -81.84 -15.52
CA SER A 124 -3.32 -82.07 -15.98
C SER A 124 -3.63 -81.32 -17.26
N THR A 125 -3.83 -82.11 -18.33
CA THR A 125 -4.44 -81.73 -19.61
C THR A 125 -5.71 -80.89 -19.43
N ALA A 126 -5.70 -79.73 -20.10
CA ALA A 126 -6.83 -79.01 -20.71
C ALA A 126 -8.19 -78.99 -19.99
N LEU A 127 -8.58 -77.80 -19.49
CA LEU A 127 -9.89 -77.19 -19.75
C LEU A 127 -9.76 -75.65 -19.73
N ASN A 128 -10.12 -75.02 -20.85
CA ASN A 128 -10.33 -73.57 -20.98
C ASN A 128 -11.45 -73.08 -20.06
N ALA A 129 -11.34 -71.86 -19.53
CA ALA A 129 -12.47 -70.94 -19.44
C ALA A 129 -12.00 -69.50 -19.16
N SER A 130 -12.29 -68.62 -20.11
CA SER A 130 -12.22 -67.17 -20.04
C SER A 130 -13.03 -66.60 -18.87
N LEU A 131 -12.43 -65.69 -18.10
CA LEU A 131 -13.15 -64.73 -17.24
C LEU A 131 -12.54 -63.34 -17.44
N LEU A 132 -12.64 -62.86 -18.67
CA LEU A 132 -12.71 -61.44 -19.00
C LEU A 132 -14.17 -61.16 -19.36
N ASN A 133 -14.68 -60.04 -18.86
CA ASN A 133 -16.00 -59.43 -19.12
C ASN A 133 -17.09 -59.69 -18.06
N ALA A 134 -17.19 -58.77 -17.10
CA ALA A 134 -18.45 -58.43 -16.46
C ALA A 134 -18.63 -56.92 -16.58
N SER A 135 -19.30 -56.52 -17.65
CA SER A 135 -19.92 -55.20 -17.79
C SER A 135 -21.23 -55.22 -17.00
N HIS A 136 -21.33 -54.44 -15.92
CA HIS A 136 -22.63 -54.06 -15.34
C HIS A 136 -22.58 -52.60 -14.87
N SER A 137 -23.16 -51.75 -15.70
CA SER A 137 -23.69 -50.45 -15.35
C SER A 137 -24.96 -50.62 -14.50
N LEU A 138 -25.10 -49.85 -13.42
CA LEU A 138 -26.28 -49.02 -13.05
C LEU A 138 -26.41 -48.79 -11.53
N LEU A 139 -26.64 -47.51 -11.18
CA LEU A 139 -27.17 -46.84 -9.96
C LEU A 139 -26.22 -45.69 -9.56
N ASN A 140 -26.31 -44.50 -10.17
CA ASN A 140 -27.28 -43.42 -9.91
C ASN A 140 -27.51 -43.10 -8.42
N SER A 141 -26.83 -42.07 -7.91
CA SER A 141 -27.43 -41.07 -7.01
C SER A 141 -26.58 -39.78 -6.94
N SER A 142 -27.20 -38.71 -7.44
CA SER A 142 -27.19 -37.34 -6.93
C SER A 142 -25.86 -36.61 -6.70
N THR A 143 -25.54 -35.76 -7.68
CA THR A 143 -24.94 -34.44 -7.46
C THR A 143 -25.72 -33.61 -6.42
N PRO A 144 -25.01 -32.83 -5.60
CA PRO A 144 -25.46 -31.47 -5.34
C PRO A 144 -24.39 -30.44 -5.69
N HIS A 145 -24.82 -29.49 -6.51
CA HIS A 145 -24.22 -28.18 -6.72
C HIS A 145 -24.21 -27.32 -5.42
N LEU A 146 -23.09 -26.61 -5.19
CA LEU A 146 -22.85 -25.20 -4.82
C LEU A 146 -23.85 -24.41 -3.94
N PRO A 147 -23.37 -23.49 -3.06
CA PRO A 147 -22.96 -22.14 -3.53
C PRO A 147 -21.67 -21.56 -2.94
N ALA A 148 -21.18 -20.53 -3.62
CA ALA A 148 -20.09 -19.64 -3.26
C ALA A 148 -20.28 -18.92 -1.92
N SER A 149 -19.17 -18.56 -1.25
CA SER A 149 -18.95 -17.23 -0.64
C SER A 149 -17.55 -17.11 0.02
N THR A 150 -16.75 -16.20 -0.54
CA THR A 150 -16.14 -15.04 0.15
C THR A 150 -15.14 -15.26 1.30
N SER A 151 -13.85 -15.00 1.00
CA SER A 151 -12.82 -14.32 1.84
C SER A 151 -12.36 -15.06 3.12
N ILE A 152 -11.11 -15.05 3.61
CA ILE A 152 -9.99 -14.09 3.59
C ILE A 152 -8.71 -14.93 3.74
N SER A 153 -7.70 -14.74 2.89
CA SER A 153 -6.35 -15.31 3.08
C SER A 153 -5.30 -14.22 2.87
N HIS A 154 -4.75 -13.71 3.98
CA HIS A 154 -3.44 -13.07 4.02
C HIS A 154 -2.52 -13.99 4.83
N GLY A 155 -1.45 -14.46 4.20
CA GLY A 155 -0.41 -15.29 4.81
C GLY A 155 0.88 -15.17 4.03
N LEU A 156 1.56 -14.04 4.24
CA LEU A 156 2.87 -13.71 3.67
C LEU A 156 3.95 -14.57 4.33
N SER A 157 4.70 -15.31 3.51
CA SER A 157 5.97 -15.91 3.88
C SER A 157 7.09 -14.96 3.46
N GLY A 158 7.69 -14.27 4.42
CA GLY A 158 8.86 -13.42 4.21
C GLY A 158 10.13 -14.20 4.50
N SER A 159 10.85 -14.63 3.46
CA SER A 159 12.23 -15.09 3.57
C SER A 159 13.17 -13.90 3.41
N THR A 160 13.86 -13.58 4.50
CA THR A 160 15.01 -12.67 4.55
C THR A 160 16.15 -13.26 3.72
N SER A 161 16.58 -12.54 2.68
CA SER A 161 17.90 -12.77 2.09
C SER A 161 18.67 -11.45 1.98
N HIS A 162 19.79 -11.43 2.70
CA HIS A 162 20.79 -10.37 2.72
C HIS A 162 21.59 -10.36 1.42
N HIS A 163 21.63 -9.23 0.70
CA HIS A 163 22.76 -8.84 -0.18
C HIS A 163 22.75 -7.30 -0.31
N HIS A 164 23.63 -6.59 0.40
CA HIS A 164 24.97 -6.13 -0.01
C HIS A 164 24.96 -5.04 -1.09
N MET A 165 25.46 -3.86 -0.68
CA MET A 165 25.68 -2.65 -1.46
C MET A 165 26.56 -2.86 -2.69
N ALA A 166 26.19 -2.26 -3.82
CA ALA A 166 27.13 -1.92 -4.88
C ALA A 166 26.70 -0.64 -5.63
N ILE A 167 27.66 0.27 -5.72
CA ILE A 167 27.66 1.57 -6.39
C ILE A 167 28.07 1.36 -7.87
N GLY A 168 27.49 2.13 -8.81
CA GLY A 168 27.95 2.29 -10.20
C GLY A 168 26.76 2.45 -11.17
N SER A 169 26.47 3.62 -11.73
CA SER A 169 27.11 4.29 -12.89
C SER A 169 26.82 3.64 -14.26
N THR A 170 26.16 4.45 -15.11
CA THR A 170 26.24 4.57 -16.59
C THR A 170 25.74 3.46 -17.54
N GLY A 171 24.94 3.89 -18.54
CA GLY A 171 24.67 3.25 -19.85
C GLY A 171 23.53 2.22 -19.82
N ASP A 172 22.64 2.07 -20.79
CA ASP A 172 22.32 2.72 -22.06
C ASP A 172 20.86 2.32 -22.37
N LEU A 173 20.03 3.25 -22.85
CA LEU A 173 18.70 2.92 -23.41
C LEU A 173 18.85 2.60 -24.91
N PRO A 174 18.24 1.53 -25.44
CA PRO A 174 18.15 1.37 -26.88
C PRO A 174 17.04 2.26 -27.47
N ASP A 175 17.50 3.06 -28.42
CA ASP A 175 16.80 3.88 -29.38
C ASP A 175 15.84 3.04 -30.26
N LEU A 176 14.56 3.38 -30.28
CA LEU A 176 13.57 2.79 -31.18
C LEU A 176 13.23 3.80 -32.28
N THR A 177 14.06 3.79 -33.33
CA THR A 177 13.77 4.48 -34.57
C THR A 177 12.73 3.70 -35.37
N LEU A 178 11.71 4.44 -35.82
CA LEU A 178 10.63 3.99 -36.68
C LEU A 178 11.11 4.00 -38.14
N GLY A 179 11.12 2.85 -38.81
CA GLY A 179 11.34 2.74 -40.25
C GLY A 179 10.39 1.71 -40.84
N GLY A 180 9.40 2.18 -41.61
CA GLY A 180 8.52 1.30 -42.39
C GLY A 180 9.19 0.87 -43.69
N SER A 181 8.91 -0.35 -44.15
CA SER A 181 8.78 -0.73 -45.56
C SER A 181 8.23 -2.15 -45.67
N THR A 182 7.35 -2.30 -46.65
CA THR A 182 6.64 -3.49 -47.10
C THR A 182 7.56 -4.45 -47.86
N ASP A 183 7.06 -5.69 -48.00
CA ASP A 183 7.52 -6.79 -48.87
C ASP A 183 8.66 -7.71 -48.42
N ALA A 184 8.20 -8.91 -48.03
CA ALA A 184 8.68 -10.23 -48.42
C ALA A 184 10.19 -10.50 -48.44
N LEU A 185 10.67 -11.26 -47.46
CA LEU A 185 11.51 -12.43 -47.76
C LEU A 185 11.39 -13.48 -46.64
N GLU A 186 10.88 -14.63 -47.05
CA GLU A 186 10.78 -15.90 -46.35
C GLU A 186 12.19 -16.49 -46.12
N SER A 187 12.57 -16.79 -44.87
CA SER A 187 13.42 -17.95 -44.54
C SER A 187 13.60 -18.11 -43.03
N SER A 188 13.26 -19.31 -42.55
CA SER A 188 13.68 -19.94 -41.30
C SER A 188 13.32 -19.25 -39.98
N TYR A 189 12.09 -19.41 -39.52
CA TYR A 189 11.83 -19.54 -38.10
C TYR A 189 11.02 -20.81 -37.82
N ALA A 190 11.62 -21.66 -36.99
CA ALA A 190 10.97 -22.79 -36.36
C ALA A 190 9.64 -22.33 -35.75
N ARG A 191 8.63 -23.19 -35.90
CA ARG A 191 7.36 -23.16 -35.18
C ARG A 191 7.58 -22.63 -33.75
N PRO A 192 6.87 -21.59 -33.30
CA PRO A 192 6.96 -21.16 -31.91
C PRO A 192 6.64 -22.35 -31.02
N PRO A 193 7.48 -22.71 -30.05
CA PRO A 193 7.10 -23.66 -29.03
C PRO A 193 5.96 -23.03 -28.22
N ASP A 194 4.84 -23.75 -28.18
CA ASP A 194 3.79 -23.67 -27.17
C ASP A 194 3.34 -22.28 -26.68
N LEU A 195 2.31 -21.76 -27.37
CA LEU A 195 1.35 -20.79 -26.81
C LEU A 195 0.47 -21.38 -25.69
N MET A 196 0.75 -22.59 -25.20
CA MET A 196 0.03 -23.24 -24.09
C MET A 196 0.57 -22.86 -22.70
N SER A 197 1.66 -22.08 -22.61
CA SER A 197 2.26 -21.67 -21.33
C SER A 197 1.73 -20.34 -20.78
N LEU A 198 0.87 -19.62 -21.51
CA LEU A 198 0.30 -18.34 -21.06
C LEU A 198 -1.02 -18.52 -20.29
N ASP A 199 -1.61 -19.71 -20.35
CA ASP A 199 -2.91 -20.05 -19.74
C ASP A 199 -2.77 -20.61 -18.30
N LEU A 200 -1.59 -20.43 -17.69
CA LEU A 200 -1.21 -21.02 -16.40
C LEU A 200 -0.68 -20.01 -15.36
N LEU A 201 -0.86 -18.71 -15.60
CA LEU A 201 -0.95 -17.80 -14.46
C LEU A 201 -2.36 -17.98 -13.91
N ASN A 202 -2.50 -18.74 -12.82
CA ASN A 202 -3.79 -18.89 -12.16
C ASN A 202 -4.32 -17.48 -11.85
N ASP A 203 -5.62 -17.22 -12.04
CA ASP A 203 -6.25 -15.94 -11.68
C ASP A 203 -5.89 -15.51 -10.24
N THR A 204 -5.67 -16.48 -9.35
CA THR A 204 -5.18 -16.28 -7.98
C THR A 204 -3.82 -15.60 -7.88
N ASP A 205 -2.90 -15.89 -8.80
CA ASP A 205 -1.53 -15.34 -8.79
C ASP A 205 -1.53 -13.91 -9.35
N VAL A 206 -2.43 -13.63 -10.31
CA VAL A 206 -2.68 -12.28 -10.83
C VAL A 206 -3.35 -11.39 -9.77
N ASP A 207 -4.31 -11.93 -9.02
CA ASP A 207 -4.95 -11.24 -7.90
C ASP A 207 -3.96 -10.98 -6.76
N GLN A 208 -3.08 -11.96 -6.46
CA GLN A 208 -2.02 -11.80 -5.46
C GLN A 208 -1.02 -10.70 -5.86
N LEU A 209 -0.56 -10.68 -7.11
CA LEU A 209 0.32 -9.65 -7.63
C LEU A 209 -0.36 -8.27 -7.62
N SER A 210 -1.64 -8.20 -7.97
CA SER A 210 -2.42 -6.96 -7.92
C SER A 210 -2.51 -6.41 -6.50
N LEU A 211 -2.68 -7.28 -5.50
CA LEU A 211 -2.71 -6.92 -4.08
C LEU A 211 -1.34 -6.45 -3.59
N GLU A 212 -0.26 -7.09 -4.03
CA GLU A 212 1.11 -6.67 -3.71
C GLU A 212 1.45 -5.31 -4.33
N ILE A 213 1.06 -5.08 -5.59
CA ILE A 213 1.22 -3.79 -6.26
C ILE A 213 0.44 -2.69 -5.53
N GLU A 214 -0.81 -2.93 -5.13
CA GLU A 214 -1.60 -1.92 -4.43
C GLU A 214 -1.05 -1.66 -3.01
N LYS A 215 -0.53 -2.70 -2.33
CA LYS A 215 0.17 -2.54 -1.06
C LYS A 215 1.44 -1.69 -1.22
N GLU A 216 2.30 -2.00 -2.19
CA GLU A 216 3.53 -1.24 -2.46
C GLU A 216 3.21 0.21 -2.85
N ARG A 217 2.15 0.40 -3.66
CA ARG A 217 1.64 1.73 -4.01
C ARG A 217 1.19 2.50 -2.78
N GLY A 218 0.48 1.86 -1.86
CA GLY A 218 0.10 2.44 -0.58
C GLY A 218 1.30 2.91 0.23
N GLU A 219 2.29 2.05 0.41
CA GLU A 219 3.54 2.38 1.12
C GLU A 219 4.30 3.52 0.44
N TYR A 220 4.40 3.50 -0.89
CA TYR A 220 5.03 4.58 -1.67
C TYR A 220 4.32 5.91 -1.46
N LEU A 221 2.98 5.93 -1.51
CA LEU A 221 2.19 7.13 -1.30
C LEU A 221 2.35 7.66 0.13
N GLU A 222 2.42 6.78 1.12
CA GLU A 222 2.66 7.18 2.51
C GLU A 222 4.05 7.79 2.70
N ARG A 223 5.11 7.15 2.16
CA ARG A 223 6.47 7.72 2.17
C ARG A 223 6.53 9.06 1.44
N SER A 224 5.90 9.16 0.26
CA SER A 224 5.81 10.40 -0.51
C SER A 224 5.07 11.50 0.26
N ARG A 225 3.99 11.14 0.95
CA ARG A 225 3.22 12.07 1.78
C ARG A 225 4.05 12.58 2.96
N HIS A 226 4.77 11.69 3.64
CA HIS A 226 5.65 12.08 4.73
C HIS A 226 6.75 13.04 4.27
N LEU A 227 7.39 12.75 3.14
CA LEU A 227 8.39 13.65 2.55
C LEU A 227 7.79 15.01 2.18
N GLN A 228 6.60 15.02 1.56
CA GLN A 228 5.90 16.27 1.24
C GLN A 228 5.59 17.10 2.49
N GLN A 229 5.22 16.46 3.60
CA GLN A 229 5.00 17.14 4.88
C GLN A 229 6.30 17.73 5.43
N GLN A 230 7.41 16.99 5.39
CA GLN A 230 8.72 17.49 5.82
C GLN A 230 9.15 18.70 4.99
N LEU A 231 8.98 18.64 3.67
CA LEU A 231 9.28 19.76 2.77
C LEU A 231 8.36 20.96 3.03
N GLN A 232 7.07 20.73 3.29
CA GLN A 232 6.14 21.81 3.63
C GLN A 232 6.50 22.48 4.96
N HIS A 233 6.89 21.67 5.95
CA HIS A 233 7.34 22.18 7.24
C HIS A 233 8.61 23.02 7.10
N LEU A 234 9.65 22.47 6.47
CA LEU A 234 10.89 23.19 6.20
C LEU A 234 10.63 24.49 5.42
N LYS A 235 9.77 24.44 4.39
CA LYS A 235 9.36 25.63 3.63
C LYS A 235 8.76 26.70 4.55
N SER A 236 7.87 26.31 5.46
CA SER A 236 7.23 27.25 6.39
C SER A 236 8.22 27.85 7.39
N GLU A 237 9.19 27.05 7.87
CA GLU A 237 10.25 27.53 8.77
C GLU A 237 11.17 28.56 8.11
N ILE A 238 11.60 28.29 6.86
CA ILE A 238 12.50 29.20 6.14
C ILE A 238 11.78 30.43 5.56
N GLU A 239 10.46 30.37 5.36
CA GLU A 239 9.67 31.48 4.78
C GLU A 239 9.77 32.75 5.64
N VAL A 240 9.82 32.62 6.97
CA VAL A 240 9.92 33.76 7.90
C VAL A 240 11.28 34.45 7.80
N LEU A 241 12.31 33.74 7.33
CA LEU A 241 13.67 34.24 7.16
C LEU A 241 13.96 34.71 5.73
N LYS A 242 12.97 34.62 4.83
CA LYS A 242 13.12 34.91 3.41
C LYS A 242 13.32 36.40 3.18
N VAL A 243 14.34 36.75 2.38
CA VAL A 243 14.62 38.14 1.96
C VAL A 243 14.07 38.33 0.55
N GLU A 244 12.92 39.02 0.43
CA GLU A 244 12.19 39.20 -0.83
C GLU A 244 13.02 39.88 -1.93
N GLU A 245 13.95 40.78 -1.56
CA GLU A 245 14.82 41.49 -2.51
C GLU A 245 15.77 40.56 -3.27
N ASN A 246 16.08 39.37 -2.71
CA ASN A 246 16.99 38.39 -3.32
C ASN A 246 16.26 37.30 -4.12
N GLN A 247 14.97 37.47 -4.42
CA GLN A 247 14.23 36.49 -5.18
C GLN A 247 14.70 36.46 -6.65
N THR A 248 14.99 35.27 -7.17
CA THR A 248 15.42 35.10 -8.56
C THR A 248 14.22 34.99 -9.50
N VAL A 249 14.46 35.20 -10.80
CA VAL A 249 13.45 34.98 -11.85
C VAL A 249 12.93 33.53 -11.84
N LEU A 250 13.80 32.56 -11.53
CA LEU A 250 13.42 31.15 -11.47
C LEU A 250 12.48 30.87 -10.28
N ASP A 251 12.66 31.54 -9.15
CA ASP A 251 11.77 31.42 -8.00
C ASP A 251 10.37 31.93 -8.35
N ALA A 252 10.28 33.07 -9.03
CA ALA A 252 9.01 33.62 -9.51
C ALA A 252 8.28 32.66 -10.46
N VAL A 253 9.00 32.08 -11.43
CA VAL A 253 8.44 31.06 -12.35
C VAL A 253 7.99 29.81 -11.59
N TYR A 254 8.79 29.34 -10.64
CA TYR A 254 8.44 28.18 -9.81
C TYR A 254 7.18 28.42 -8.98
N HIS A 255 7.04 29.60 -8.37
CA HIS A 255 5.84 29.96 -7.62
C HIS A 255 4.60 30.01 -8.51
N GLU A 256 4.72 30.50 -9.74
CA GLU A 256 3.61 30.50 -10.70
C GLU A 256 3.22 29.08 -11.15
N GLN A 257 4.21 28.22 -11.39
CA GLN A 257 3.99 26.79 -11.67
C GLN A 257 3.30 26.08 -10.49
N LEU A 258 3.70 26.41 -9.25
CA LEU A 258 3.09 25.86 -8.06
C LEU A 258 1.64 26.35 -7.88
N ARG A 259 1.36 27.64 -8.13
CA ARG A 259 0.01 28.22 -8.08
C ARG A 259 -0.93 27.62 -9.12
N SER A 260 -0.42 27.31 -10.31
CA SER A 260 -1.17 26.66 -11.39
C SER A 260 -1.31 25.14 -11.22
N GLY A 261 -0.67 24.56 -10.19
CA GLY A 261 -0.69 23.11 -9.94
C GLY A 261 0.09 22.30 -10.97
N GLU A 262 1.04 22.94 -11.66
CA GLU A 262 1.87 22.28 -12.66
C GLU A 262 2.97 21.44 -12.02
N THR A 263 3.12 20.22 -12.55
CA THR A 263 4.17 19.29 -12.16
C THR A 263 4.98 18.97 -13.40
N LYS A 264 6.23 18.51 -13.21
CA LYS A 264 7.08 18.05 -14.33
C LYS A 264 6.33 17.11 -15.28
N TYR A 265 5.56 16.18 -14.73
CA TYR A 265 4.82 15.18 -15.50
C TYR A 265 3.56 15.74 -16.17
N SER A 266 2.82 16.65 -15.52
CA SER A 266 1.65 17.27 -16.15
C SER A 266 2.07 18.20 -17.30
N THR A 267 3.16 18.94 -17.13
CA THR A 267 3.73 19.79 -18.19
C THR A 267 4.28 18.94 -19.34
N LEU A 268 4.96 17.83 -19.06
CA LEU A 268 5.44 16.92 -20.11
C LEU A 268 4.27 16.28 -20.87
N ARG A 269 3.21 15.87 -20.17
CA ARG A 269 2.00 15.32 -20.79
C ARG A 269 1.30 16.35 -21.68
N ARG A 270 1.20 17.60 -21.23
CA ARG A 270 0.58 18.71 -21.97
C ARG A 270 1.39 19.07 -23.22
N THR A 271 2.71 19.25 -23.10
CA THR A 271 3.59 19.60 -24.23
C THR A 271 3.73 18.47 -25.25
N ARG A 272 3.56 17.20 -24.83
CA ARG A 272 3.53 16.04 -25.74
C ARG A 272 2.17 15.77 -26.36
N SER A 273 1.12 16.48 -25.95
CA SER A 273 -0.20 16.32 -26.52
C SER A 273 -0.25 16.85 -27.97
N GLY A 274 -1.15 16.28 -28.78
CA GLY A 274 -1.27 16.64 -30.20
C GLY A 274 -0.36 15.84 -31.12
N THR A 275 -0.52 16.07 -32.42
CA THR A 275 0.27 15.39 -33.45
C THR A 275 1.69 15.95 -33.54
N THR A 276 2.61 15.20 -34.14
CA THR A 276 3.96 15.72 -34.44
C THR A 276 3.87 16.95 -35.34
N LYS A 277 3.00 16.94 -36.37
CA LYS A 277 2.80 18.07 -37.28
C LYS A 277 2.41 19.36 -36.56
N THR A 278 1.46 19.29 -35.61
CA THR A 278 1.01 20.46 -34.84
C THR A 278 2.10 21.00 -33.92
N ARG A 279 2.89 20.12 -33.29
CA ARG A 279 3.99 20.54 -32.40
C ARG A 279 5.15 21.18 -33.17
N VAL A 280 5.46 20.66 -34.36
CA VAL A 280 6.47 21.27 -35.25
C VAL A 280 5.99 22.63 -35.75
N ALA A 281 4.74 22.75 -36.21
CA ALA A 281 4.19 24.04 -36.63
C ALA A 281 4.22 25.10 -35.51
N PHE A 282 3.83 24.72 -34.28
CA PHE A 282 3.92 25.62 -33.12
C PHE A 282 5.37 26.05 -32.83
N PHE A 283 6.34 25.16 -32.99
CA PHE A 283 7.75 25.48 -32.75
C PHE A 283 8.32 26.46 -33.79
N GLU A 284 7.90 26.35 -35.06
CA GLU A 284 8.31 27.30 -36.12
C GLU A 284 7.67 28.69 -35.98
N GLU A 285 6.63 28.83 -35.15
CA GLU A 285 5.92 30.09 -34.88
C GLU A 285 6.39 30.82 -33.59
N LEU A 286 7.26 30.20 -32.78
CA LEU A 286 7.83 30.76 -31.53
C LEU A 286 8.97 31.76 -31.80
#